data_AF-A0A959W3D7-F1
#
_entry.id   AF-A0A959W3D7-F1
#
_cell.length_a   1.000
_cell.length_b   1.000
_cell.length_c   1.000
_cell.angle_alpha   90.00
_cell.angle_beta   90.00
_cell.angle_gamma   90.00
#
_symmetry.space_group_name_H-M   'P 1'
#
loop_
_entity.id
_entity.type
_entity.pdbx_description
1 polymer ?
#
loop_
_entity_poly.entity_id
_entity_poly.type
_entity_poly.pdbx_seq_one_letter_code
_entity_poly.pdbx_strand_id
1 'polypeptide(L)'
;MPAGGVYKQLEGTSMASPHVAGVAALARAVNPKLTGYRLKRILMSTAVNTRSLRGKTVTGSRVDAIRAIRKARRLKARSGPG
;
A
#
# COMPACT_ATOMS: atom_id res chain seq x y z
N MET A 1 -30.43 -18.82 -1.78
CA MET A 1 -30.07 -17.43 -1.39
C MET A 1 -28.87 -17.50 -0.46
N PRO A 2 -27.66 -17.08 -0.87
CA PRO A 2 -26.50 -17.17 0.02
C PRO A 2 -26.62 -16.13 1.14
N ALA A 3 -26.40 -16.56 2.37
CA ALA A 3 -26.45 -15.74 3.57
C ALA A 3 -25.34 -14.67 3.52
N GLY A 4 -25.72 -13.42 3.22
CA GLY A 4 -24.84 -12.27 3.33
C GLY A 4 -24.54 -11.98 4.79
N GLY A 5 -23.29 -12.17 5.22
CA GLY A 5 -22.86 -11.83 6.59
C GLY A 5 -21.80 -12.76 7.20
N VAL A 6 -21.36 -13.82 6.50
CA VAL A 6 -20.37 -14.76 7.06
C VAL A 6 -18.94 -14.30 6.77
N TYR A 7 -18.15 -14.06 7.80
CA TYR A 7 -16.72 -13.81 7.68
C TYR A 7 -15.99 -15.14 7.49
N LYS A 8 -15.13 -15.22 6.48
CA LYS A 8 -14.30 -16.40 6.23
C LYS A 8 -12.84 -15.97 6.08
N GLN A 9 -11.95 -16.66 6.81
CA GLN A 9 -10.52 -16.53 6.57
C GLN A 9 -10.19 -17.26 5.27
N LEU A 10 -9.54 -16.53 4.36
CA LEU A 10 -9.12 -17.03 3.05
C LEU A 10 -7.66 -16.67 2.85
N GLU A 11 -6.91 -17.59 2.27
CA GLU A 11 -5.48 -17.42 1.98
C GLU A 11 -5.25 -17.41 0.48
N GLY A 12 -4.41 -16.48 0.00
CA GLY A 12 -4.09 -16.39 -1.43
C GLY A 12 -3.63 -14.99 -1.86
N THR A 13 -3.01 -14.92 -3.04
CA THR A 13 -2.60 -13.65 -3.67
C THR A 13 -3.80 -12.75 -3.97
N SER A 14 -4.98 -13.34 -4.20
CA SER A 14 -6.27 -12.64 -4.33
C SER A 14 -6.62 -11.78 -3.12
N MET A 15 -6.10 -12.09 -1.92
CA MET A 15 -6.29 -11.29 -0.72
C MET A 15 -5.14 -10.30 -0.51
N ALA A 16 -3.94 -10.56 -1.05
CA ALA A 16 -2.84 -9.60 -1.03
C ALA A 16 -3.13 -8.36 -1.90
N SER A 17 -3.76 -8.55 -3.07
CA SER A 17 -4.15 -7.47 -3.98
C SER A 17 -5.06 -6.40 -3.33
N PRO A 18 -6.20 -6.74 -2.69
CA PRO A 18 -7.06 -5.76 -2.04
C PRO A 18 -6.38 -5.09 -0.82
N HIS A 19 -5.47 -5.78 -0.12
CA HIS A 19 -4.69 -5.14 0.94
C HIS A 19 -3.79 -4.02 0.41
N VAL A 20 -3.03 -4.26 -0.67
CA VAL A 20 -2.18 -3.23 -1.28
C VAL A 20 -3.03 -2.10 -1.88
N ALA A 21 -4.16 -2.44 -2.51
CA ALA A 21 -5.11 -1.46 -3.04
C ALA A 21 -5.68 -0.55 -1.93
N GLY A 22 -6.02 -1.10 -0.76
CA GLY A 22 -6.46 -0.33 0.40
C GLY A 22 -5.40 0.65 0.91
N VAL A 23 -4.14 0.22 1.01
CA VAL A 23 -3.03 1.11 1.41
C VAL A 23 -2.81 2.23 0.37
N ALA A 24 -2.89 1.88 -0.92
CA ALA A 24 -2.82 2.83 -2.01
C ALA A 24 -3.94 3.88 -1.93
N ALA A 25 -5.18 3.45 -1.67
CA ALA A 25 -6.33 4.32 -1.50
C ALA A 25 -6.14 5.26 -0.30
N LEU A 26 -5.69 4.76 0.86
CA LEU A 26 -5.39 5.58 2.04
C LEU A 26 -4.29 6.61 1.76
N ALA A 27 -3.21 6.21 1.09
CA ALA A 27 -2.14 7.13 0.70
C ALA A 27 -2.65 8.25 -0.24
N ARG A 28 -3.55 7.91 -1.16
CA ARG A 28 -4.18 8.89 -2.07
C ARG A 28 -5.22 9.76 -1.35
N ALA A 29 -5.96 9.24 -0.37
CA ALA A 29 -6.87 10.04 0.45
C ALA A 29 -6.12 11.11 1.24
N VAL A 30 -4.93 10.79 1.76
CA VAL A 30 -4.07 11.78 2.43
C VAL A 30 -3.57 12.83 1.44
N ASN A 31 -3.11 12.41 0.26
CA ASN A 31 -2.59 13.30 -0.78
C ASN A 31 -3.22 13.00 -2.16
N PRO A 32 -4.32 13.70 -2.51
CA PRO A 32 -5.02 13.44 -3.77
C PRO A 32 -4.24 13.86 -5.02
N LYS A 33 -3.18 14.67 -4.86
CA LYS A 33 -2.28 15.08 -5.95
C LYS A 33 -1.25 14.00 -6.34
N LEU A 34 -1.27 12.83 -5.70
CA LEU A 34 -0.38 11.72 -6.05
C LEU A 34 -0.84 11.04 -7.35
N THR A 35 0.02 11.03 -8.35
CA THR A 35 -0.16 10.23 -9.57
C THR A 35 0.06 8.74 -9.28
N GLY A 36 -0.48 7.86 -10.13
CA GLY A 36 -0.32 6.40 -9.98
C GLY A 36 1.14 5.96 -9.91
N TYR A 37 2.02 6.60 -10.70
CA TYR A 37 3.46 6.37 -10.64
C TYR A 37 4.08 6.75 -9.28
N ARG A 38 3.71 7.91 -8.73
CA ARG A 38 4.18 8.34 -7.40
C ARG A 38 3.67 7.39 -6.31
N LEU A 39 2.44 6.93 -6.43
CA LEU A 39 1.83 5.97 -5.51
C LEU A 39 2.60 4.64 -5.51
N LYS A 40 2.88 4.08 -6.70
CA LYS A 40 3.71 2.87 -6.86
C LYS A 40 5.08 3.06 -6.23
N ARG A 41 5.75 4.18 -6.50
CA ARG A 41 7.06 4.49 -5.90
C ARG A 41 7.00 4.58 -4.38
N ILE A 42 5.96 5.21 -3.82
CA ILE A 42 5.80 5.29 -2.37
C ILE A 42 5.70 3.88 -1.80
N LEU A 43 4.76 3.06 -2.29
CA LEU A 43 4.53 1.70 -1.81
C LEU A 43 5.79 0.83 -1.88
N MET A 44 6.51 0.88 -3.00
CA MET A 44 7.76 0.12 -3.16
C MET A 44 8.89 0.63 -2.26
N SER A 45 9.01 1.96 -2.11
CA SER A 45 10.09 2.57 -1.32
C SER A 45 9.88 2.53 0.19
N THR A 46 8.64 2.35 0.64
CA THR A 46 8.29 2.21 2.06
C THR A 46 8.10 0.76 2.49
N ALA A 47 8.21 -0.17 1.55
CA ALA A 47 8.15 -1.59 1.84
C ALA A 47 9.29 -2.01 2.78
N VAL A 48 9.00 -2.97 3.65
CA VAL A 48 9.92 -3.48 4.65
C VAL A 48 10.55 -4.76 4.14
N ASN A 49 11.87 -4.77 4.07
CA ASN A 49 12.60 -5.96 3.64
C ASN A 49 12.24 -7.14 4.53
N THR A 50 11.81 -8.23 3.92
CA THR A 50 11.37 -9.43 4.63
C THR A 50 12.22 -10.57 4.13
N ARG A 51 12.96 -11.23 5.03
CA ARG A 51 13.98 -12.24 4.68
C ARG A 51 13.40 -13.36 3.81
N SER A 52 12.15 -13.76 4.05
CA SER A 52 11.43 -14.78 3.28
C SER A 52 11.02 -14.35 1.86
N LEU A 53 11.03 -13.04 1.56
CA LEU A 53 10.69 -12.48 0.25
C LEU A 53 11.92 -12.11 -0.59
N ARG A 54 13.12 -12.07 0.01
CA ARG A 54 14.38 -11.80 -0.71
C ARG A 54 14.57 -12.82 -1.84
N GLY A 55 14.85 -12.32 -3.05
CA GLY A 55 15.01 -13.16 -4.24
C GLY A 55 13.71 -13.72 -4.83
N LYS A 56 12.56 -13.54 -4.16
CA LYS A 56 11.24 -13.99 -4.63
C LYS A 56 10.35 -12.85 -5.12
N THR A 57 10.67 -11.61 -4.77
CA THR A 57 9.97 -10.41 -5.24
C THR A 57 10.97 -9.35 -5.68
N VAL A 58 10.55 -8.46 -6.58
CA VAL A 58 11.39 -7.37 -7.14
C VAL A 58 12.03 -6.52 -6.04
N THR A 59 11.34 -6.31 -4.92
CA THR A 59 11.83 -5.51 -3.80
C THR A 59 12.36 -6.34 -2.62
N GLY A 60 12.15 -7.66 -2.62
CA GLY A 60 12.40 -8.52 -1.46
C GLY A 60 11.67 -8.08 -0.19
N SER A 61 10.55 -7.36 -0.33
CA SER A 61 9.95 -6.59 0.75
C SER A 61 8.43 -6.76 0.83
N ARG A 62 7.86 -6.57 2.03
CA ARG A 62 6.42 -6.57 2.32
C ARG A 62 5.91 -5.14 2.43
N VAL A 63 4.68 -4.89 1.98
CA VAL A 63 4.07 -3.55 2.09
C VAL A 63 3.89 -3.15 3.56
N ASP A 64 4.15 -1.88 3.87
CA ASP A 64 3.91 -1.28 5.19
C ASP A 64 3.01 -0.05 5.03
N ALA A 65 1.78 -0.17 5.55
CA ALA A 65 0.75 0.86 5.40
C ALA A 65 1.13 2.16 6.12
N ILE A 66 1.66 2.06 7.34
CA ILE A 66 1.99 3.22 8.17
C ILE A 66 3.12 4.03 7.53
N ARG A 67 4.17 3.35 7.06
CA ARG A 67 5.30 4.00 6.37
C ARG A 67 4.84 4.63 5.05
N ALA A 68 4.00 3.95 4.28
CA ALA A 68 3.46 4.46 3.02
C ALA A 68 2.65 5.75 3.24
N ILE A 69 1.70 5.73 4.18
CA ILE A 69 0.84 6.87 4.50
C ILE A 69 1.66 8.03 5.06
N ARG A 70 2.63 7.77 5.94
CA ARG A 70 3.53 8.80 6.50
C ARG A 70 4.34 9.47 5.39
N LYS A 71 4.81 8.72 4.40
CA LYS A 71 5.54 9.27 3.26
C LYS A 71 4.64 10.08 2.33
N ALA A 72 3.41 9.60 2.05
CA ALA A 72 2.40 10.34 1.32
C ALA A 72 2.07 11.69 1.99
N ARG A 73 1.94 11.69 3.32
CA ARG A 73 1.72 12.90 4.13
C ARG A 73 2.91 13.88 4.08
N ARG A 74 4.14 13.38 4.19
CA ARG A 74 5.36 14.21 4.05
C ARG A 74 5.47 14.83 2.66
N LEU A 75 5.11 14.08 1.61
CA LEU A 75 5.11 14.61 0.24
C LEU A 75 4.04 15.69 0.05
N LYS A 76 2.87 15.57 0.70
CA LYS A 76 1.86 16.64 0.70
C LYS A 76 2.36 17.90 1.41
N ALA A 77 2.98 17.76 2.58
CA ALA A 77 3.52 18.90 3.34
C ALA A 77 4.62 19.65 2.59
N ARG A 78 5.41 18.94 1.78
CA ARG A 78 6.40 19.55 0.86
C ARG A 78 5.77 20.16 -0.41
N SER A 79 4.45 20.04 -0.60
CA SER A 79 3.73 20.46 -1.81
C SER A 79 2.68 21.55 -1.56
N GLY A 80 2.78 22.33 -0.48
CA GLY A 80 2.06 23.61 -0.39
C GLY A 80 2.41 24.48 0.81
N PRO A 81 1.99 25.77 0.82
CA PRO A 81 1.70 26.65 -0.31
C PRO A 81 2.92 27.54 -0.62
N GLY A 82 3.16 27.78 -1.92
CA GLY A 82 3.89 28.94 -2.43
C GLY A 82 2.92 29.75 -3.26
#